data_AF-A0A0S8BE63-F1
#
_entry.id   AF-A0A0S8BE63-F1
#
_cell.length_a   1.000
_cell.length_b   1.000
_cell.length_c   1.000
_cell.angle_alpha   90.00
_cell.angle_beta   90.00
_cell.angle_gamma   90.00
#
_symmetry.space_group_name_H-M   'P 1'
#
loop_
_entity.id
_entity.type
_entity.pdbx_description
1 polymer ?
#
loop_
_entity_poly.entity_id
_entity_poly.type
_entity_poly.pdbx_seq_one_letter_code
_entity_poly.pdbx_strand_id
1 'polypeptide(L)'
;MSSRVEKMQQAIDEAREKVSQADRRAHELEAELKRHDDDQKRINALTRLGDALTEVQNLGGADPFSGEKLKKDSYGTALEAIASEAEAYHATVGKLKEQLTHAQAEVGKATAEFDKLSKKLEEDEKKRRREALEAYRREIKEKGFQAREGDVFYRSMALPWGGQTEDDKRLRRISAIVFLFSLLLSIGIGMIIIPEPEKEEVELPSRLAQLIVEREKKQEPMQIPQEQRLEKKDLKAREKAEAPKTEDQRRAREKAKQSGLLALSDTFESLKQNSFEEKLGSQANISTAGRKASNLERSIVASRAETGSGGIITSNLSRGTGGTALSGRSTSRVSSGLADSVAASADRRIVGSGKASRTDEEIQIVFDRNKSALYRLYNRELRQDPTLQGKIVLKLTIAPSGQVTMCKVESSTLNAPELERKIAQRVKLFNFGAKKVDAVTITYPIDFLPA
;
A
#
# COMPACT_ATOMS: atom_id res chain seq x y z
N MET A 1 -41.07 -9.01 25.47
CA MET A 1 -40.08 -8.10 24.83
C MET A 1 -39.31 -8.75 23.67
N SER A 2 -39.25 -10.10 23.55
CA SER A 2 -38.68 -10.80 22.38
C SER A 2 -39.32 -10.36 21.05
N SER A 3 -40.64 -10.19 21.05
CA SER A 3 -41.43 -9.79 19.87
C SER A 3 -41.04 -8.46 19.24
N ARG A 4 -40.42 -7.52 19.99
CA ARG A 4 -39.98 -6.23 19.42
C ARG A 4 -38.67 -6.38 18.64
N VAL A 5 -37.76 -7.27 19.06
CA VAL A 5 -36.53 -7.57 18.31
C VAL A 5 -36.87 -8.33 17.05
N GLU A 6 -37.70 -9.36 17.17
CA GLU A 6 -38.13 -10.16 16.03
C GLU A 6 -38.77 -9.28 14.95
N LYS A 7 -39.64 -8.34 15.34
CA LYS A 7 -40.20 -7.34 14.42
C LYS A 7 -39.16 -6.42 13.79
N MET A 8 -38.11 -6.05 14.54
CA MET A 8 -37.05 -5.18 14.03
C MET A 8 -36.11 -5.94 13.07
N GLN A 9 -35.83 -7.21 13.37
CA GLN A 9 -35.08 -8.11 12.48
C GLN A 9 -35.85 -8.37 11.19
N GLN A 10 -37.15 -8.66 11.27
CA GLN A 10 -38.01 -8.78 10.09
C GLN A 10 -37.99 -7.51 9.23
N ALA A 11 -38.09 -6.33 9.85
CA ALA A 11 -38.00 -5.06 9.11
C ALA A 11 -36.64 -4.84 8.44
N ILE A 12 -35.55 -5.34 9.05
CA ILE A 12 -34.20 -5.29 8.46
C ILE A 12 -34.08 -6.25 7.28
N ASP A 13 -34.64 -7.45 7.40
CA ASP A 13 -34.66 -8.44 6.32
C ASP A 13 -35.48 -7.93 5.12
N GLU A 14 -36.66 -7.35 5.38
CA GLU A 14 -37.47 -6.67 4.35
C GLU A 14 -36.72 -5.50 3.69
N ALA A 15 -36.02 -4.68 4.48
CA ALA A 15 -35.21 -3.59 3.93
C ALA A 15 -34.05 -4.11 3.07
N ARG A 16 -33.41 -5.21 3.49
CA ARG A 16 -32.34 -5.87 2.74
C ARG A 16 -32.84 -6.46 1.42
N GLU A 17 -34.02 -7.06 1.43
CA GLU A 17 -34.66 -7.54 0.20
C GLU A 17 -34.94 -6.40 -0.76
N LYS A 18 -35.48 -5.27 -0.27
CA LYS A 18 -35.72 -4.07 -1.09
C LYS A 18 -34.44 -3.52 -1.71
N VAL A 19 -33.34 -3.45 -0.95
CA VAL A 19 -32.02 -3.07 -1.47
C VAL A 19 -31.61 -4.02 -2.59
N SER A 20 -31.69 -5.34 -2.35
CA SER A 20 -31.29 -6.34 -3.34
C SER A 20 -32.13 -6.30 -4.62
N GLN A 21 -33.42 -5.98 -4.53
CA GLN A 21 -34.31 -5.83 -5.68
C GLN A 21 -33.97 -4.56 -6.47
N ALA A 22 -33.71 -3.45 -5.79
CA ALA A 22 -33.30 -2.20 -6.42
C ALA A 22 -31.94 -2.34 -7.13
N ASP A 23 -30.97 -3.01 -6.49
CA ASP A 23 -29.65 -3.29 -7.07
C ASP A 23 -29.75 -4.16 -8.34
N ARG A 24 -30.61 -5.19 -8.32
CA ARG A 24 -30.85 -6.04 -9.50
C ARG A 24 -31.40 -5.23 -10.66
N ARG A 25 -32.40 -4.38 -10.41
CA ARG A 25 -32.97 -3.49 -11.44
C ARG A 25 -31.93 -2.54 -12.01
N ALA A 26 -31.09 -1.93 -11.16
CA ALA A 26 -30.02 -1.05 -11.61
C ALA A 26 -29.01 -1.80 -12.50
N HIS A 27 -28.61 -3.02 -12.11
CA HIS A 27 -27.72 -3.85 -12.92
C HIS A 27 -28.33 -4.34 -14.24
N GLU A 28 -29.63 -4.64 -14.26
CA GLU A 28 -30.35 -4.98 -15.48
C GLU A 28 -30.34 -3.80 -16.47
N LEU A 29 -30.63 -2.59 -15.99
CA LEU A 29 -30.58 -1.36 -16.81
C LEU A 29 -29.15 -1.04 -17.27
N GLU A 30 -28.14 -1.24 -16.44
CA GLU A 30 -26.73 -1.11 -16.83
C GLU A 30 -26.34 -2.13 -17.91
N ALA A 31 -26.85 -3.35 -17.82
CA ALA A 31 -26.60 -4.39 -18.82
C ALA A 31 -27.28 -4.08 -20.15
N GLU A 32 -28.50 -3.55 -20.12
CA GLU A 32 -29.21 -3.06 -21.30
C GLU A 32 -28.47 -1.88 -21.95
N LEU A 33 -27.97 -0.94 -21.16
CA LEU A 33 -27.20 0.20 -21.68
C LEU A 33 -25.92 -0.26 -22.38
N LYS A 34 -25.22 -1.27 -21.83
CA LYS A 34 -24.02 -1.85 -22.45
C LYS A 34 -24.31 -2.52 -23.80
N ARG A 35 -25.51 -3.08 -24.00
CA ARG A 35 -25.91 -3.65 -25.30
C ARG A 35 -26.01 -2.57 -26.39
N HIS A 36 -26.31 -1.34 -25.98
CA HIS A 36 -26.36 -0.19 -26.88
C HIS A 36 -24.99 0.46 -27.15
N ASP A 37 -23.88 0.00 -26.54
CA ASP A 37 -22.55 0.58 -26.79
C ASP A 37 -22.10 0.41 -28.26
N ASP A 38 -22.46 -0.70 -28.91
CA ASP A 38 -22.16 -0.92 -30.33
C ASP A 38 -23.05 -0.07 -31.24
N ASP A 39 -24.33 0.09 -30.89
CA ASP A 39 -25.25 1.02 -31.56
C ASP A 39 -24.73 2.46 -31.44
N GLN A 40 -24.19 2.84 -30.28
CA GLN A 40 -23.58 4.16 -30.07
C GLN A 40 -22.45 4.43 -31.05
N LYS A 41 -21.57 3.46 -31.30
CA LYS A 41 -20.48 3.60 -32.27
C LYS A 41 -21.03 3.78 -33.68
N ARG A 42 -22.05 3.00 -34.06
CA ARG A 42 -22.71 3.10 -35.35
C ARG A 42 -23.36 4.47 -35.53
N ILE A 43 -24.14 4.94 -34.56
CA ILE A 43 -24.79 6.25 -34.61
C ILE A 43 -23.76 7.37 -34.68
N ASN A 44 -22.70 7.34 -33.87
CA ASN A 44 -21.62 8.33 -33.95
C ASN A 44 -20.95 8.36 -35.34
N ALA A 45 -20.79 7.21 -35.98
CA ALA A 45 -20.26 7.15 -37.34
C ALA A 45 -21.25 7.73 -38.37
N LEU A 46 -22.54 7.47 -38.21
CA LEU A 46 -23.60 8.04 -39.04
C LEU A 46 -23.71 9.56 -38.86
N THR A 47 -23.63 10.07 -37.63
CA THR A 47 -23.64 11.51 -37.36
C THR A 47 -22.45 12.21 -38.03
N ARG A 48 -21.23 11.65 -37.89
CA ARG A 48 -20.05 12.18 -38.58
C ARG A 48 -20.20 12.19 -40.10
N LEU A 49 -20.84 11.14 -40.65
CA LEU A 49 -21.14 11.08 -42.07
C LEU A 49 -22.17 12.15 -42.45
N GLY A 50 -23.23 12.34 -41.65
CA GLY A 50 -24.21 13.41 -41.83
C GLY A 50 -23.60 14.81 -41.79
N ASP A 51 -22.71 15.06 -40.84
CA ASP A 51 -21.97 16.34 -40.73
C ASP A 51 -21.11 16.59 -41.97
N ALA A 52 -20.34 15.58 -42.40
CA ALA A 52 -19.49 15.67 -43.58
C ALA A 52 -20.31 15.92 -44.87
N LEU A 53 -21.46 15.24 -45.01
CA LEU A 53 -22.37 15.49 -46.12
C LEU A 53 -22.91 16.93 -46.06
N THR A 54 -23.37 17.39 -44.90
CA THR A 54 -23.86 18.77 -44.72
C THR A 54 -22.80 19.82 -45.08
N GLU A 55 -21.53 19.58 -44.73
CA GLU A 55 -20.42 20.45 -45.11
C GLU A 55 -20.22 20.50 -46.63
N VAL A 56 -20.30 19.36 -47.32
CA VAL A 56 -20.24 19.29 -48.79
C VAL A 56 -21.41 20.04 -49.44
N GLN A 57 -22.61 19.96 -48.86
CA GLN A 57 -23.76 20.73 -49.33
C GLN A 57 -23.53 22.24 -49.20
N ASN A 58 -22.96 22.70 -48.08
CA ASN A 58 -22.67 24.10 -47.85
C ASN A 58 -21.60 24.66 -48.81
N LEU A 59 -20.69 23.82 -49.29
CA LEU A 59 -19.65 24.20 -50.25
C LEU A 59 -20.16 24.24 -51.71
N GLY A 60 -21.43 23.87 -51.97
CA GLY A 60 -22.08 24.09 -53.26
C GLY A 60 -21.73 23.09 -54.37
N GLY A 61 -21.43 21.84 -54.03
CA GLY A 61 -21.18 20.75 -55.00
C GLY A 61 -22.45 20.10 -55.56
N ALA A 62 -22.35 19.48 -56.75
CA ALA A 62 -23.40 18.61 -57.28
C ALA A 62 -23.64 17.41 -56.35
N ASP A 63 -24.89 16.90 -56.30
CA ASP A 63 -25.24 15.79 -55.41
C ASP A 63 -24.27 14.61 -55.58
N PRO A 64 -23.51 14.24 -54.52
CA PRO A 64 -22.52 13.17 -54.62
C PRO A 64 -23.14 11.79 -54.88
N PHE A 65 -24.46 11.68 -54.71
CA PHE A 65 -25.25 10.49 -55.00
C PHE A 65 -26.05 10.58 -56.31
N SER A 66 -25.78 11.56 -57.17
CA SER A 66 -26.43 11.67 -58.48
C SER A 66 -25.77 10.71 -59.49
N GLY A 67 -26.39 9.55 -59.69
CA GLY A 67 -26.03 8.57 -60.73
C GLY A 67 -27.28 8.08 -61.45
N GLU A 68 -27.10 7.51 -62.64
CA GLU A 68 -28.18 7.05 -63.54
C GLU A 68 -29.16 6.04 -62.89
N LYS A 69 -28.76 5.42 -61.76
CA LYS A 69 -29.53 4.45 -60.98
C LYS A 69 -30.08 4.99 -59.65
N LEU A 70 -29.78 6.23 -59.27
CA LEU A 70 -30.16 6.82 -57.98
C LEU A 70 -31.23 7.91 -58.19
N LYS A 71 -32.26 7.92 -57.33
CA LYS A 71 -33.35 8.91 -57.42
C LYS A 71 -32.82 10.32 -57.17
N LYS A 72 -33.38 11.30 -57.88
CA LYS A 72 -32.95 12.72 -57.90
C LYS A 72 -32.96 13.41 -56.52
N ASP A 73 -33.69 12.88 -55.53
CA ASP A 73 -33.77 13.44 -54.16
C ASP A 73 -33.23 12.46 -53.09
N SER A 74 -32.39 11.50 -53.48
CA SER A 74 -31.84 10.49 -52.57
C SER A 74 -30.92 11.08 -51.50
N TYR A 75 -30.39 12.29 -51.72
CA TYR A 75 -29.42 12.92 -50.85
C TYR A 75 -30.06 13.51 -49.58
N GLY A 76 -31.07 14.37 -49.73
CA GLY A 76 -31.80 14.96 -48.60
C GLY A 76 -32.53 13.91 -47.76
N THR A 77 -33.13 12.91 -48.42
CA THR A 77 -33.80 11.79 -47.73
C THR A 77 -32.83 10.93 -46.90
N ALA A 78 -31.58 10.77 -47.34
CA ALA A 78 -30.55 10.06 -46.58
C ALA A 78 -30.10 10.86 -45.34
N LEU A 79 -29.97 12.18 -45.45
CA LEU A 79 -29.64 13.06 -44.32
C LEU A 79 -30.76 13.05 -43.26
N GLU A 80 -32.02 13.18 -43.68
CA GLU A 80 -33.18 13.08 -42.78
C GLU A 80 -33.27 11.70 -42.13
N ALA A 81 -32.99 10.62 -42.86
CA ALA A 81 -32.97 9.27 -42.31
C ALA A 81 -31.90 9.12 -41.22
N ILE A 82 -30.67 9.60 -41.47
CA ILE A 82 -29.58 9.56 -40.49
C ILE A 82 -29.92 10.37 -39.23
N ALA A 83 -30.47 11.57 -39.41
CA ALA A 83 -30.88 12.42 -38.30
C ALA A 83 -31.98 11.76 -37.47
N SER A 84 -33.02 11.21 -38.12
CA SER A 84 -34.13 10.54 -37.43
C SER A 84 -33.69 9.27 -36.69
N GLU A 85 -32.76 8.48 -37.24
CA GLU A 85 -32.21 7.29 -36.58
C GLU A 85 -31.37 7.68 -35.35
N ALA A 86 -30.56 8.74 -35.45
CA ALA A 86 -29.78 9.26 -34.33
C ALA A 86 -30.67 9.82 -33.21
N GLU A 87 -31.70 10.60 -33.56
CA GLU A 87 -32.67 11.13 -32.59
C GLU A 87 -33.43 10.00 -31.87
N ALA A 88 -33.91 9.00 -32.62
CA ALA A 88 -34.58 7.85 -32.04
C ALA A 88 -33.68 7.10 -31.05
N TYR A 89 -32.41 6.89 -31.39
CA TYR A 89 -31.42 6.28 -30.51
C TYR A 89 -31.14 7.11 -29.26
N HIS A 90 -30.94 8.42 -29.40
CA HIS A 90 -30.71 9.30 -28.25
C HIS A 90 -31.93 9.36 -27.32
N ALA A 91 -33.15 9.30 -27.87
CA ALA A 91 -34.37 9.25 -27.09
C ALA A 91 -34.51 7.94 -26.28
N THR A 92 -34.21 6.78 -26.87
CA THR A 92 -34.27 5.49 -26.16
C THR A 92 -33.21 5.39 -25.08
N VAL A 93 -31.96 5.72 -25.39
CA VAL A 93 -30.85 5.73 -24.43
C VAL A 93 -31.06 6.79 -23.34
N GLY A 94 -31.64 7.94 -23.68
CA GLY A 94 -32.02 8.96 -22.72
C GLY A 94 -32.99 8.43 -21.67
N LYS A 95 -34.07 7.74 -22.12
CA LYS A 95 -35.04 7.10 -21.22
C LYS A 95 -34.40 6.03 -20.33
N LEU A 96 -33.53 5.18 -20.89
CA LEU A 96 -32.82 4.15 -20.12
C LEU A 96 -31.89 4.76 -19.06
N LYS A 97 -31.17 5.84 -19.40
CA LYS A 97 -30.32 6.57 -18.45
C LYS A 97 -31.14 7.21 -17.33
N GLU A 98 -32.29 7.77 -17.65
CA GLU A 98 -33.21 8.34 -16.65
C GLU A 98 -33.77 7.27 -15.71
N GLN A 99 -34.15 6.10 -16.26
CA GLN A 99 -34.56 4.96 -15.44
C GLN A 99 -33.43 4.47 -14.53
N LEU A 100 -32.19 4.46 -15.04
CA LEU A 100 -31.01 4.07 -14.27
C LEU A 100 -30.72 5.04 -13.13
N THR A 101 -30.81 6.36 -13.36
CA THR A 101 -30.62 7.34 -12.28
C THR A 101 -31.72 7.24 -11.23
N HIS A 102 -32.97 7.00 -11.65
CA HIS A 102 -34.08 6.74 -10.72
C HIS A 102 -33.85 5.46 -9.89
N ALA A 103 -33.44 4.36 -10.54
CA ALA A 103 -33.14 3.10 -9.86
C ALA A 103 -31.96 3.25 -8.87
N GLN A 104 -30.90 3.95 -9.24
CA GLN A 104 -29.78 4.26 -8.34
C GLN A 104 -30.21 5.13 -7.14
N ALA A 105 -31.12 6.08 -7.35
CA ALA A 105 -31.70 6.87 -6.27
C ALA A 105 -32.56 6.01 -5.33
N GLU A 106 -33.30 5.02 -5.84
CA GLU A 106 -34.04 4.05 -5.04
C GLU A 106 -33.10 3.19 -4.18
N VAL A 107 -31.99 2.69 -4.76
CA VAL A 107 -30.94 1.99 -4.02
C VAL A 107 -30.40 2.85 -2.88
N GLY A 108 -30.09 4.13 -3.16
CA GLY A 108 -29.64 5.08 -2.15
C GLY A 108 -30.64 5.30 -1.00
N LYS A 109 -31.93 5.36 -1.31
CA LYS A 109 -32.99 5.47 -0.28
C LYS A 109 -33.12 4.19 0.53
N ALA A 110 -33.14 3.03 -0.11
CA ALA A 110 -33.30 1.72 0.54
C ALA A 110 -32.12 1.41 1.47
N THR A 111 -30.89 1.68 1.02
CA THR A 111 -29.67 1.54 1.84
C THR A 111 -29.68 2.47 3.04
N ALA A 112 -30.12 3.72 2.88
CA ALA A 112 -30.25 4.65 3.99
C ALA A 112 -31.31 4.21 5.02
N GLU A 113 -32.41 3.60 4.59
CA GLU A 113 -33.40 3.00 5.49
C GLU A 113 -32.84 1.79 6.25
N PHE A 114 -32.15 0.90 5.55
CA PHE A 114 -31.46 -0.25 6.15
C PHE A 114 -30.44 0.19 7.21
N ASP A 115 -29.62 1.21 6.92
CA ASP A 115 -28.63 1.75 7.86
C ASP A 115 -29.30 2.35 9.12
N LYS A 116 -30.43 3.04 8.95
CA LYS A 116 -31.20 3.60 10.08
C LYS A 116 -31.75 2.49 10.97
N LEU A 117 -32.31 1.43 10.39
CA LEU A 117 -32.83 0.29 11.16
C LEU A 117 -31.69 -0.46 11.88
N SER A 118 -30.58 -0.68 11.19
CA SER A 118 -29.40 -1.35 11.74
C SER A 118 -28.82 -0.58 12.94
N LYS A 119 -28.70 0.75 12.83
CA LYS A 119 -28.24 1.60 13.95
C LYS A 119 -29.18 1.54 15.15
N LYS A 120 -30.50 1.56 14.93
CA LYS A 120 -31.48 1.43 16.02
C LYS A 120 -31.36 0.08 16.73
N LEU A 121 -31.15 -1.00 15.99
CA LEU A 121 -30.93 -2.34 16.58
C LEU A 121 -29.68 -2.36 17.45
N GLU A 122 -28.56 -1.81 16.96
CA GLU A 122 -27.33 -1.72 17.76
C GLU A 122 -27.50 -0.89 19.04
N GLU A 123 -28.23 0.23 18.96
CA GLU A 123 -28.52 1.08 20.12
C GLU A 123 -29.38 0.35 21.16
N ASP A 124 -30.42 -0.37 20.71
CA ASP A 124 -31.27 -1.19 21.56
C ASP A 124 -30.47 -2.34 22.21
N GLU A 125 -29.56 -2.99 21.47
CA GLU A 125 -28.66 -4.01 22.03
C GLU A 125 -27.70 -3.42 23.06
N LYS A 126 -27.08 -2.26 22.76
CA LYS A 126 -26.18 -1.56 23.70
C LYS A 126 -26.92 -1.19 24.98
N LYS A 127 -28.17 -0.73 24.87
CA LYS A 127 -29.01 -0.40 26.02
C LYS A 127 -29.29 -1.64 26.89
N ARG A 128 -29.64 -2.78 26.27
CA ARG A 128 -29.85 -4.04 27.00
C ARG A 128 -28.59 -4.55 27.68
N ARG A 129 -27.44 -4.45 27.02
CA ARG A 129 -26.15 -4.81 27.63
C ARG A 129 -25.88 -3.95 28.85
N ARG A 130 -26.18 -2.63 28.80
CA ARG A 130 -26.05 -1.74 29.96
C ARG A 130 -27.00 -2.12 31.09
N GLU A 131 -28.28 -2.34 30.79
CA GLU A 131 -29.29 -2.76 31.78
C GLU A 131 -28.93 -4.11 32.43
N ALA A 132 -28.43 -5.08 31.65
CA ALA A 132 -27.96 -6.37 32.15
C ALA A 132 -26.74 -6.23 33.07
N LEU A 133 -25.77 -5.38 32.72
CA LEU A 133 -24.61 -5.09 33.55
C LEU A 133 -25.00 -4.38 34.85
N GLU A 134 -25.97 -3.47 34.80
CA GLU A 134 -26.49 -2.80 35.99
C GLU A 134 -27.26 -3.77 36.90
N ALA A 135 -28.09 -4.64 36.33
CA ALA A 135 -28.80 -5.68 37.06
C ALA A 135 -27.82 -6.65 37.74
N TYR A 136 -26.80 -7.11 36.99
CA TYR A 136 -25.72 -7.93 37.52
C TYR A 136 -24.95 -7.23 38.65
N ARG A 137 -24.64 -5.93 38.48
CA ARG A 137 -24.00 -5.12 39.53
C ARG A 137 -24.87 -4.97 40.78
N ARG A 138 -26.19 -4.84 40.64
CA ARG A 138 -27.13 -4.81 41.78
C ARG A 138 -27.16 -6.15 42.49
N GLU A 139 -27.22 -7.24 41.74
CA GLU A 139 -27.21 -8.59 42.31
C GLU A 139 -25.94 -8.89 43.11
N ILE A 140 -24.76 -8.49 42.60
CA ILE A 140 -23.49 -8.58 43.34
C ILE A 140 -23.51 -7.77 44.65
N LYS A 141 -24.10 -6.57 44.63
CA LYS A 141 -24.18 -5.71 45.82
C LYS A 141 -25.10 -6.30 46.89
N GLU A 142 -26.20 -6.93 46.49
CA GLU A 142 -27.20 -7.49 47.42
C GLU A 142 -26.79 -8.84 47.99
N LYS A 143 -26.25 -9.74 47.17
CA LYS A 143 -25.97 -11.14 47.58
C LYS A 143 -24.51 -11.38 48.00
N GLY A 144 -23.65 -10.37 47.88
CA GLY A 144 -22.20 -10.55 47.96
C GLY A 144 -21.67 -11.27 46.71
N PHE A 145 -20.40 -11.08 46.39
CA PHE A 145 -19.77 -11.74 45.24
C PHE A 145 -19.61 -13.24 45.52
N GLN A 146 -20.58 -14.05 45.08
CA GLN A 146 -20.44 -15.50 45.01
C GLN A 146 -20.26 -15.87 43.54
N ALA A 147 -19.03 -16.15 43.13
CA ALA A 147 -18.74 -16.63 41.79
C ALA A 147 -19.49 -17.95 41.56
N ARG A 148 -20.48 -17.96 40.67
CA ARG A 148 -21.13 -19.20 40.25
C ARG A 148 -20.19 -19.92 39.28
N GLU A 149 -20.10 -21.24 39.39
CA GLU A 149 -19.46 -22.08 38.37
C GLU A 149 -20.17 -21.86 37.03
N GLY A 150 -19.57 -21.02 36.17
CA GLY A 150 -20.19 -20.56 34.92
C GLY A 150 -20.14 -19.04 34.70
N ASP A 151 -19.70 -18.24 35.67
CA ASP A 151 -19.47 -16.80 35.50
C ASP A 151 -18.28 -16.56 34.56
N VAL A 152 -18.54 -16.66 33.25
CA VAL A 152 -17.63 -16.18 32.22
C VAL A 152 -17.64 -14.66 32.33
N PHE A 153 -16.61 -14.11 32.96
CA PHE A 153 -16.30 -12.70 32.82
C PHE A 153 -16.25 -12.41 31.32
N TYR A 154 -17.26 -11.72 30.78
CA TYR A 154 -17.19 -11.16 29.44
C TYR A 154 -16.07 -10.12 29.46
N ARG A 155 -14.83 -10.60 29.29
CA ARG A 155 -13.72 -9.77 28.89
C ARG A 155 -14.21 -9.10 27.62
N SER A 156 -14.30 -7.78 27.64
CA SER A 156 -14.78 -7.01 26.50
C SER A 156 -14.08 -7.53 25.25
N MET A 157 -14.83 -8.21 24.38
CA MET A 157 -14.34 -8.66 23.08
C MET A 157 -14.21 -7.48 22.10
N ALA A 158 -14.16 -6.25 22.63
CA ALA A 158 -13.63 -5.10 21.94
C ALA A 158 -12.12 -5.14 22.10
N LEU A 159 -11.43 -5.50 21.02
CA LEU A 159 -9.97 -5.41 20.97
C LEU A 159 -9.57 -3.94 21.22
N PRO A 160 -8.46 -3.67 21.91
CA PRO A 160 -8.04 -2.31 22.25
C PRO A 160 -7.74 -1.41 21.04
N TRP A 161 -7.78 -1.93 19.81
CA TRP A 161 -7.67 -1.19 18.55
C TRP A 161 -8.97 -1.16 17.73
N GLY A 162 -10.08 -1.69 18.26
CA GLY A 162 -11.40 -1.58 17.64
C GLY A 162 -11.94 -0.18 17.86
N GLY A 163 -11.77 0.70 16.86
CA GLY A 163 -11.92 2.16 16.92
C GLY A 163 -13.32 2.73 17.24
N GLN A 164 -14.01 2.19 18.24
CA GLN A 164 -15.24 2.74 18.80
C GLN A 164 -15.30 2.55 20.33
N THR A 165 -14.15 2.60 21.01
CA THR A 165 -14.15 2.64 22.48
C THR A 165 -14.57 4.03 22.98
N GLU A 166 -15.11 4.11 24.20
CA GLU A 166 -15.41 5.42 24.82
C GLU A 166 -14.18 6.32 24.91
N ASP A 167 -12.99 5.72 24.94
CA ASP A 167 -11.70 6.39 24.92
C ASP A 167 -11.43 7.16 23.62
N ASP A 168 -11.90 6.67 22.46
CA ASP A 168 -11.73 7.39 21.18
C ASP A 168 -12.56 8.68 21.15
N LYS A 169 -13.77 8.64 21.77
CA LYS A 169 -14.63 9.82 21.90
C LYS A 169 -14.04 10.84 22.87
N ARG A 170 -13.41 10.37 23.96
CA ARG A 170 -12.69 11.23 24.92
C ARG A 170 -11.47 11.84 24.27
N LEU A 171 -10.65 11.05 23.57
CA LEU A 171 -9.49 11.51 22.83
C LEU A 171 -9.88 12.58 21.81
N ARG A 172 -10.89 12.34 20.97
CA ARG A 172 -11.33 13.32 19.97
C ARG A 172 -11.82 14.63 20.61
N ARG A 173 -12.48 14.55 21.77
CA ARG A 173 -12.89 15.74 22.53
C ARG A 173 -11.68 16.50 23.07
N ILE A 174 -10.71 15.80 23.65
CA ILE A 174 -9.46 16.41 24.17
C ILE A 174 -8.66 17.02 23.01
N SER A 175 -8.49 16.31 21.90
CA SER A 175 -7.82 16.81 20.70
C SER A 175 -8.49 18.07 20.15
N ALA A 176 -9.83 18.13 20.13
CA ALA A 176 -10.55 19.33 19.72
C ALA A 176 -10.33 20.52 20.68
N ILE A 177 -10.27 20.26 21.99
CA ILE A 177 -9.97 21.29 23.00
C ILE A 177 -8.53 21.80 22.85
N VAL A 178 -7.56 20.90 22.71
CA VAL A 178 -6.15 21.25 22.52
C VAL A 178 -5.97 22.02 21.21
N PHE A 179 -6.63 21.60 20.13
CA PHE A 179 -6.60 22.31 18.86
C PHE A 179 -7.17 23.72 19.00
N LEU A 180 -8.34 23.88 19.64
CA LEU A 180 -8.93 25.19 19.90
C LEU A 180 -8.01 26.08 20.74
N PHE A 181 -7.38 25.53 21.79
CA PHE A 181 -6.44 26.26 22.62
C PHE A 181 -5.19 26.69 21.83
N SER A 182 -4.64 25.81 21.00
CA SER A 182 -3.51 26.13 20.12
C SER A 182 -3.86 27.20 19.09
N LEU A 183 -5.08 27.19 18.55
CA LEU A 183 -5.58 28.20 17.64
C LEU A 183 -5.69 29.56 18.34
N LEU A 184 -6.26 29.59 19.54
CA LEU A 184 -6.35 30.82 20.35
C LEU A 184 -4.97 31.38 20.71
N LEU A 185 -4.02 30.50 21.08
CA LEU A 185 -2.65 30.92 21.36
C LEU A 185 -1.95 31.47 20.10
N SER A 186 -2.15 30.83 18.94
CA SER A 186 -1.61 31.29 17.66
C SER A 186 -2.17 32.67 17.26
N ILE A 187 -3.47 32.90 17.47
CA ILE A 187 -4.09 34.20 17.22
C ILE A 187 -3.56 35.24 18.22
N GLY A 188 -3.40 34.85 19.50
CA GLY A 188 -2.83 35.71 20.54
C GLY A 188 -1.41 36.17 20.24
N ILE A 189 -0.53 35.26 19.80
CA ILE A 189 0.85 35.58 19.40
C ILE A 189 0.86 36.49 18.16
N GLY A 190 -0.04 36.24 17.20
CA GLY A 190 -0.18 37.09 16.01
C GLY A 190 -0.64 38.51 16.30
N MET A 191 -1.32 38.76 17.42
CA MET A 191 -1.72 40.11 17.85
C MET A 191 -0.65 40.86 18.64
N ILE A 192 0.46 40.21 18.99
CA ILE A 192 1.60 40.88 19.61
C ILE A 192 2.40 41.55 18.50
N ILE A 193 2.22 42.86 18.37
CA ILE A 193 3.05 43.70 17.50
C ILE A 193 4.44 43.75 18.14
N ILE A 194 5.38 43.01 17.57
CA ILE A 194 6.79 43.07 17.95
C ILE A 194 7.32 44.41 17.43
N PRO A 195 7.70 45.37 18.30
CA PRO A 195 8.33 46.59 17.84
C PRO A 195 9.65 46.23 17.14
N GLU A 196 9.87 46.77 15.94
CA GLU A 196 11.15 46.62 15.26
C GLU A 196 12.25 47.19 16.17
N PRO A 197 13.37 46.47 16.38
CA PRO A 197 14.48 47.02 17.15
C PRO A 197 14.94 48.30 16.44
N GLU A 198 14.87 49.43 17.16
CA GLU A 198 15.47 50.68 16.71
C GLU A 198 16.93 50.38 16.38
N LYS A 199 17.28 50.48 15.10
CA LYS A 199 18.68 50.44 14.69
C LYS A 199 19.28 51.70 15.28
N GLU A 200 20.05 51.56 16.36
CA GLU A 200 20.95 52.62 16.78
C GLU A 200 21.91 52.89 15.61
N GLU A 201 21.62 53.96 14.86
CA GLU A 201 22.59 54.59 13.98
C GLU A 201 23.68 55.15 14.90
N VAL A 202 24.71 54.35 15.15
CA VAL A 202 25.94 54.84 15.74
C VAL A 202 26.47 55.91 14.77
N GLU A 203 26.36 57.17 15.17
CA GLU A 203 27.00 58.30 14.48
C GLU A 203 28.52 58.06 14.49
N LEU A 204 29.03 57.46 13.42
CA LEU A 204 30.47 57.35 13.22
C LEU A 204 31.02 58.76 12.96
N PRO A 205 31.92 59.31 13.82
CA PRO A 205 32.51 60.60 13.58
C PRO A 205 33.31 60.62 12.28
N SER A 206 33.07 61.65 11.48
CA SER A 206 33.55 61.90 10.10
C SER A 206 35.06 62.02 9.89
N ARG A 207 35.90 61.58 10.83
CA ARG A 207 37.37 61.69 10.77
C ARG A 207 38.11 60.44 10.29
N LEU A 208 37.41 59.35 9.98
CA LEU A 208 38.01 58.15 9.39
C LEU A 208 37.53 57.84 7.96
N ALA A 209 36.69 58.70 7.37
CA ALA A 209 36.22 58.59 5.99
C ALA A 209 37.26 59.03 4.93
N GLN A 210 38.51 59.31 5.33
CA GLN A 210 39.53 59.89 4.45
C GLN A 210 40.74 59.00 4.16
N LEU A 211 40.69 57.72 4.55
CA LEU A 211 41.57 56.70 3.99
C LEU A 211 40.74 55.43 3.82
N ILE A 212 40.87 54.76 2.67
CA ILE A 212 40.06 53.60 2.21
C ILE A 212 38.83 54.00 1.37
N VAL A 213 39.01 54.93 0.43
CA VAL A 213 38.37 54.83 -0.89
C VAL A 213 39.42 55.18 -1.94
N GLU A 214 40.32 54.25 -2.21
CA GLU A 214 40.99 54.15 -3.51
C GLU A 214 40.63 52.78 -4.09
N ARG A 215 40.10 52.83 -5.29
CA ARG A 215 39.37 51.77 -5.98
C ARG A 215 40.34 50.89 -6.78
N GLU A 216 39.91 49.64 -6.96
CA GLU A 216 40.32 48.69 -8.02
C GLU A 216 41.66 47.94 -7.88
N LYS A 217 41.55 46.63 -7.62
CA LYS A 217 41.97 45.64 -8.62
C LYS A 217 41.33 44.26 -8.41
N LYS A 218 40.68 43.78 -9.47
CA LYS A 218 40.31 42.39 -9.72
C LYS A 218 41.57 41.54 -9.85
N GLN A 219 41.79 40.56 -8.97
CA GLN A 219 42.70 39.43 -9.19
C GLN A 219 42.15 38.13 -8.57
N GLU A 220 41.99 37.17 -9.48
CA GLU A 220 41.86 35.71 -9.49
C GLU A 220 41.85 34.81 -8.21
N PRO A 221 41.26 33.60 -8.34
CA PRO A 221 40.89 32.72 -7.23
C PRO A 221 42.12 32.07 -6.59
N MET A 222 42.27 32.25 -5.28
CA MET A 222 43.33 31.57 -4.53
C MET A 222 42.98 30.13 -4.21
N GLN A 223 43.85 29.27 -4.71
CA GLN A 223 44.02 27.87 -4.45
C GLN A 223 44.28 27.62 -2.96
N ILE A 224 43.73 26.54 -2.42
CA ILE A 224 43.99 26.04 -1.08
C ILE A 224 45.42 25.47 -1.04
N PRO A 225 46.33 25.99 -0.18
CA PRO A 225 47.66 25.41 -0.03
C PRO A 225 47.63 24.04 0.66
N GLN A 226 48.33 23.09 0.04
CA GLN A 226 48.82 21.86 0.66
C GLN A 226 50.02 22.17 1.57
N GLU A 227 50.02 21.63 2.79
CA GLU A 227 51.17 21.09 3.55
C GLU A 227 50.62 20.75 4.95
N GLN A 228 50.70 19.53 5.48
CA GLN A 228 51.94 18.87 5.83
C GLN A 228 51.85 17.35 5.62
N ARG A 229 52.74 16.86 4.78
CA ARG A 229 53.16 15.48 4.67
C ARG A 229 54.37 15.30 5.58
N LEU A 230 54.21 14.60 6.69
CA LEU A 230 55.33 14.01 7.43
C LEU A 230 55.44 12.53 7.07
N GLU A 231 56.67 12.14 6.76
CA GLU A 231 57.07 10.89 6.17
C GLU A 231 57.13 9.69 7.15
N LYS A 232 56.87 8.52 6.56
CA LYS A 232 57.54 7.22 6.71
C LYS A 232 57.77 6.65 8.13
N LYS A 233 57.20 5.46 8.35
CA LYS A 233 58.03 4.30 8.71
C LYS A 233 57.42 2.97 8.29
N ASP A 234 58.29 2.18 7.70
CA ASP A 234 58.17 0.85 7.13
C ASP A 234 57.62 -0.21 8.11
N LEU A 235 56.97 -1.25 7.57
CA LEU A 235 57.47 -2.64 7.54
C LEU A 235 56.34 -3.68 7.45
N LYS A 236 56.61 -4.64 6.56
CA LYS A 236 56.24 -6.06 6.58
C LYS A 236 54.85 -6.48 6.14
N ALA A 237 54.82 -6.83 4.85
CA ALA A 237 54.42 -8.16 4.39
C ALA A 237 54.52 -9.25 5.48
N ARG A 238 53.40 -9.90 5.75
CA ARG A 238 53.37 -11.26 6.27
C ARG A 238 52.23 -12.02 5.60
N GLU A 239 52.57 -12.56 4.43
CA GLU A 239 52.02 -13.80 3.93
C GLU A 239 52.09 -14.85 5.06
N LYS A 240 50.95 -15.45 5.42
CA LYS A 240 50.92 -16.60 6.32
C LYS A 240 50.05 -17.67 5.69
N ALA A 241 50.73 -18.77 5.36
CA ALA A 241 50.26 -19.97 4.70
C ALA A 241 49.01 -20.60 5.34
N GLU A 242 48.17 -21.17 4.47
CA GLU A 242 47.17 -22.17 4.82
C GLU A 242 47.84 -23.45 5.33
N ALA A 243 47.31 -24.02 6.42
CA ALA A 243 47.59 -25.40 6.83
C ALA A 243 46.42 -26.31 6.39
N PRO A 244 46.68 -27.57 6.01
CA PRO A 244 45.68 -28.45 5.41
C PRO A 244 44.67 -28.97 6.44
N LYS A 245 43.41 -29.15 6.00
CA LYS A 245 42.33 -29.74 6.80
C LYS A 245 42.49 -31.27 6.88
N THR A 246 42.55 -31.81 8.11
CA THR A 246 42.65 -33.25 8.42
C THR A 246 41.38 -34.02 8.03
N GLU A 247 41.52 -35.30 7.63
CA GLU A 247 40.46 -36.22 7.18
C GLU A 247 39.27 -36.37 8.13
N ASP A 248 39.44 -36.09 9.43
CA ASP A 248 38.41 -36.30 10.45
C ASP A 248 37.16 -35.41 10.24
N GLN A 249 37.33 -34.22 9.65
CA GLN A 249 36.21 -33.34 9.33
C GLN A 249 35.35 -33.86 8.17
N ARG A 250 35.91 -34.68 7.27
CA ARG A 250 35.17 -35.29 6.16
C ARG A 250 34.33 -36.46 6.66
N ARG A 251 34.88 -37.27 7.56
CA ARG A 251 34.17 -38.42 8.16
C ARG A 251 33.00 -37.97 9.06
N ALA A 252 33.11 -36.83 9.73
CA ALA A 252 32.00 -36.23 10.49
C ALA A 252 30.85 -35.74 9.57
N ARG A 253 31.17 -35.25 8.37
CA ARG A 253 30.18 -34.83 7.37
C ARG A 253 29.40 -36.00 6.77
N GLU A 254 30.03 -37.14 6.55
CA GLU A 254 29.34 -38.32 5.99
C GLU A 254 28.39 -38.97 6.98
N LYS A 255 28.75 -39.02 8.27
CA LYS A 255 27.83 -39.47 9.33
C LYS A 255 26.60 -38.56 9.46
N ALA A 256 26.77 -37.24 9.27
CA ALA A 256 25.66 -36.28 9.27
C ALA A 256 24.75 -36.37 8.02
N LYS A 257 25.27 -36.85 6.88
CA LYS A 257 24.46 -37.10 5.68
C LYS A 257 23.50 -38.29 5.86
N GLN A 258 23.89 -39.28 6.65
CA GLN A 258 23.09 -40.49 6.89
C GLN A 258 21.95 -40.26 7.89
N SER A 259 21.96 -39.18 8.67
CA SER A 259 20.89 -38.83 9.61
C SER A 259 19.79 -37.99 8.93
N GLY A 260 18.94 -38.65 8.12
CA GLY A 260 17.50 -38.39 7.90
C GLY A 260 16.93 -36.99 7.58
N LEU A 261 17.72 -35.91 7.57
CA LEU A 261 17.26 -34.52 7.37
C LEU A 261 17.50 -34.02 5.95
N LEU A 262 18.39 -34.69 5.20
CA LEU A 262 18.70 -34.39 3.79
C LEU A 262 17.61 -34.88 2.83
N ALA A 263 16.80 -35.88 3.19
CA ALA A 263 15.66 -36.31 2.38
C ALA A 263 14.57 -35.23 2.29
N LEU A 264 14.54 -34.28 3.25
CA LEU A 264 13.62 -33.17 3.26
C LEU A 264 14.14 -31.98 2.43
N SER A 265 15.46 -31.84 2.23
CA SER A 265 15.99 -30.74 1.40
C SER A 265 15.57 -30.86 -0.06
N ASP A 266 15.45 -32.07 -0.59
CA ASP A 266 15.02 -32.30 -1.97
C ASP A 266 13.55 -31.90 -2.17
N THR A 267 12.71 -32.03 -1.13
CA THR A 267 11.31 -31.56 -1.15
C THR A 267 11.20 -30.03 -1.06
N PHE A 268 12.14 -29.37 -0.39
CA PHE A 268 12.23 -27.90 -0.42
C PHE A 268 12.79 -27.38 -1.73
N GLU A 269 13.64 -28.15 -2.40
CA GLU A 269 14.17 -27.83 -3.71
C GLU A 269 13.10 -27.94 -4.81
N SER A 270 12.24 -28.96 -4.77
CA SER A 270 11.09 -29.06 -5.69
C SER A 270 10.03 -27.96 -5.46
N LEU A 271 9.79 -27.55 -4.21
CA LEU A 271 8.93 -26.39 -3.91
C LEU A 271 9.57 -25.05 -4.29
N LYS A 272 10.90 -24.94 -4.24
CA LYS A 272 11.65 -23.77 -4.71
C LYS A 272 11.67 -23.68 -6.23
N GLN A 273 11.67 -24.82 -6.93
CA GLN A 273 11.64 -24.89 -8.40
C GLN A 273 10.25 -24.70 -9.00
N ASN A 274 9.17 -24.95 -8.24
CA ASN A 274 7.83 -24.48 -8.60
C ASN A 274 7.66 -23.00 -8.25
N SER A 275 8.50 -22.16 -8.85
CA SER A 275 8.31 -20.72 -8.86
C SER A 275 7.02 -20.40 -9.64
N PHE A 276 6.18 -19.57 -9.04
CA PHE A 276 4.96 -18.99 -9.60
C PHE A 276 5.31 -17.97 -10.73
N GLU A 277 6.22 -18.34 -11.63
CA GLU A 277 6.92 -17.44 -12.56
C GLU A 277 6.21 -17.29 -13.91
N GLU A 278 5.11 -17.99 -14.16
CA GLU A 278 4.27 -17.67 -15.31
C GLU A 278 3.22 -16.61 -14.93
N LYS A 279 3.60 -15.35 -15.15
CA LYS A 279 2.76 -14.15 -15.40
C LYS A 279 2.55 -13.15 -14.26
N LEU A 280 3.63 -12.55 -13.75
CA LEU A 280 3.54 -11.21 -13.16
C LEU A 280 4.61 -10.28 -13.73
N GLY A 281 4.17 -9.45 -14.68
CA GLY A 281 4.93 -8.40 -15.35
C GLY A 281 4.00 -7.66 -16.31
N SER A 282 4.45 -6.53 -16.87
CA SER A 282 3.70 -5.58 -17.72
C SER A 282 3.08 -6.13 -19.01
N GLN A 283 3.09 -7.45 -19.21
CA GLN A 283 2.34 -8.18 -20.26
C GLN A 283 1.32 -9.17 -19.70
N ALA A 284 0.85 -8.98 -18.46
CA ALA A 284 -0.28 -9.73 -17.91
C ALA A 284 -1.58 -9.35 -18.63
N ASN A 285 -1.79 -9.93 -19.82
CA ASN A 285 -3.09 -9.96 -20.47
C ASN A 285 -4.02 -10.82 -19.61
N ILE A 286 -4.99 -10.18 -18.96
CA ILE A 286 -6.12 -10.84 -18.31
C ILE A 286 -7.00 -11.37 -19.45
N SER A 287 -6.78 -12.61 -19.85
CA SER A 287 -7.74 -13.34 -20.67
C SER A 287 -8.92 -13.71 -19.78
N THR A 288 -10.05 -13.03 -19.93
CA THR A 288 -11.36 -13.35 -19.32
C THR A 288 -11.99 -14.60 -19.96
N ALA A 289 -11.20 -15.64 -20.17
CA ALA A 289 -11.67 -16.98 -20.49
C ALA A 289 -11.37 -17.85 -19.26
N GLY A 290 -12.42 -18.22 -18.54
CA GLY A 290 -12.36 -18.94 -17.27
C GLY A 290 -11.48 -20.18 -17.38
N ARG A 291 -10.31 -20.14 -16.74
CA ARG A 291 -9.50 -21.34 -16.51
C ARG A 291 -10.15 -22.11 -15.36
N LYS A 292 -10.59 -23.35 -15.65
CA LYS A 292 -11.11 -24.28 -14.63
C LYS A 292 -10.09 -24.37 -13.48
N ALA A 293 -10.57 -24.13 -12.26
CA ALA A 293 -9.77 -24.21 -11.06
C ALA A 293 -9.09 -25.59 -10.97
N SER A 294 -7.76 -25.62 -10.80
CA SER A 294 -7.06 -26.84 -10.42
C SER A 294 -7.40 -27.13 -8.96
N ASN A 295 -7.97 -28.30 -8.69
CA ASN A 295 -8.20 -28.80 -7.34
C ASN A 295 -6.85 -28.88 -6.59
N LEU A 296 -6.62 -27.97 -5.65
CA LEU A 296 -5.46 -28.01 -4.77
C LEU A 296 -5.75 -28.97 -3.62
N GLU A 297 -5.32 -30.22 -3.75
CA GLU A 297 -5.45 -31.27 -2.74
C GLU A 297 -4.61 -30.91 -1.50
N ARG A 298 -5.26 -30.63 -0.37
CA ARG A 298 -4.62 -30.42 0.94
C ARG A 298 -4.41 -31.77 1.64
N SER A 299 -3.72 -32.72 0.99
CA SER A 299 -3.51 -34.08 1.52
C SER A 299 -2.25 -34.22 2.40
N ILE A 300 -1.35 -33.24 2.40
CA ILE A 300 -0.04 -33.37 3.06
C ILE A 300 -0.11 -33.24 4.59
N VAL A 301 -1.16 -32.61 5.14
CA VAL A 301 -1.30 -32.40 6.59
C VAL A 301 -2.03 -33.55 7.29
N ALA A 302 -2.76 -34.38 6.54
CA ALA A 302 -3.58 -35.47 7.10
C ALA A 302 -2.85 -36.82 7.20
N SER A 303 -1.78 -37.06 6.43
CA SER A 303 -1.03 -38.32 6.43
C SER A 303 -0.20 -38.57 7.71
N ARG A 304 -0.08 -37.56 8.58
CA ARG A 304 0.67 -37.66 9.84
C ARG A 304 -0.22 -37.84 11.08
N ALA A 305 -1.54 -37.98 10.88
CA ALA A 305 -2.51 -38.16 11.96
C ALA A 305 -2.94 -39.64 12.16
N GLU A 306 -2.26 -40.60 11.52
CA GLU A 306 -2.59 -42.04 11.65
C GLU A 306 -2.02 -42.70 12.91
N THR A 307 -1.24 -41.99 13.73
CA THR A 307 -0.61 -42.56 14.93
C THR A 307 -1.08 -41.84 16.20
N GLY A 308 -2.34 -42.08 16.57
CA GLY A 308 -2.90 -41.59 17.83
C GLY A 308 -4.42 -41.56 17.85
N SER A 309 -5.03 -42.72 18.11
CA SER A 309 -6.41 -42.94 18.59
C SER A 309 -7.51 -41.93 18.17
N GLY A 310 -8.35 -42.35 17.21
CA GLY A 310 -9.66 -41.76 16.93
C GLY A 310 -9.75 -41.08 15.56
N GLY A 311 -9.88 -41.89 14.50
CA GLY A 311 -9.92 -41.42 13.11
C GLY A 311 -10.94 -40.31 12.86
N ILE A 312 -10.46 -39.19 12.31
CA ILE A 312 -11.30 -38.10 11.82
C ILE A 312 -11.59 -38.39 10.34
N ILE A 313 -12.84 -38.73 10.02
CA ILE A 313 -13.30 -38.89 8.64
C ILE A 313 -13.41 -37.49 8.02
N THR A 314 -12.36 -37.07 7.32
CA THR A 314 -12.30 -35.76 6.61
C THR A 314 -12.82 -35.81 5.18
N SER A 315 -13.27 -36.98 4.71
CA SER A 315 -13.71 -37.21 3.32
C SER A 315 -14.91 -36.37 2.89
N ASN A 316 -15.67 -35.81 3.84
CA ASN A 316 -16.83 -34.97 3.54
C ASN A 316 -16.63 -33.47 3.83
N LEU A 317 -15.45 -33.04 4.31
CA LEU A 317 -15.20 -31.65 4.70
C LEU A 317 -14.38 -30.84 3.68
N SER A 318 -14.05 -31.42 2.53
CA SER A 318 -13.38 -30.69 1.45
C SER A 318 -14.21 -30.72 0.19
N ARG A 319 -15.24 -29.88 0.14
CA ARG A 319 -15.96 -29.49 -1.09
C ARG A 319 -16.79 -28.23 -0.81
N GLY A 320 -16.27 -27.08 -1.24
CA GLY A 320 -17.07 -25.89 -1.53
C GLY A 320 -17.39 -24.94 -0.38
N THR A 321 -16.43 -24.10 0.01
CA THR A 321 -16.81 -22.71 0.34
C THR A 321 -16.82 -21.94 -0.98
N GLY A 322 -18.03 -21.68 -1.48
CA GLY A 322 -18.28 -21.03 -2.76
C GLY A 322 -17.54 -19.70 -2.87
N GLY A 323 -16.72 -19.60 -3.91
CA GLY A 323 -16.19 -18.32 -4.36
C GLY A 323 -17.34 -17.50 -4.94
N THR A 324 -17.87 -16.57 -4.14
CA THR A 324 -18.50 -15.38 -4.69
C THR A 324 -17.39 -14.55 -5.33
N ALA A 325 -17.47 -14.41 -6.65
CA ALA A 325 -16.58 -13.56 -7.41
C ALA A 325 -16.67 -12.12 -6.88
N LEU A 326 -15.59 -11.63 -6.26
CA LEU A 326 -15.40 -10.21 -5.97
C LEU A 326 -15.24 -9.47 -7.31
N SER A 327 -16.36 -9.16 -7.94
CA SER A 327 -16.43 -8.17 -9.01
C SER A 327 -16.44 -6.78 -8.39
N GLY A 328 -15.44 -5.97 -8.74
CA GLY A 328 -15.58 -4.51 -8.76
C GLY A 328 -15.72 -3.78 -7.43
N ARG A 329 -14.74 -3.88 -6.52
CA ARG A 329 -14.53 -2.81 -5.52
C ARG A 329 -13.16 -2.19 -5.70
N SER A 330 -13.14 -0.99 -6.28
CA SER A 330 -12.00 -0.09 -6.30
C SER A 330 -11.59 0.22 -4.86
N THR A 331 -10.48 -0.36 -4.42
CA THR A 331 -9.86 0.00 -3.14
C THR A 331 -9.51 1.49 -3.21
N SER A 332 -10.11 2.31 -2.34
CA SER A 332 -9.69 3.69 -2.19
C SER A 332 -8.21 3.71 -1.82
N ARG A 333 -7.44 4.46 -2.61
CA ARG A 333 -6.01 4.64 -2.41
C ARG A 333 -5.83 5.41 -1.11
N VAL A 334 -5.42 4.72 -0.05
CA VAL A 334 -5.00 5.37 1.19
C VAL A 334 -3.68 6.08 0.92
N SER A 335 -3.66 7.40 1.12
CA SER A 335 -2.44 8.21 1.11
C SER A 335 -1.56 7.77 2.28
N SER A 336 -0.70 6.78 2.06
CA SER A 336 0.41 6.48 2.94
C SER A 336 1.51 7.50 2.64
N GLY A 337 2.04 8.18 3.66
CA GLY A 337 3.22 9.05 3.59
C GLY A 337 4.51 8.34 3.12
N LEU A 338 4.40 7.09 2.66
CA LEU A 338 5.42 6.39 1.91
C LEU A 338 5.74 7.11 0.59
N ALA A 339 4.79 7.81 -0.03
CA ALA A 339 5.04 8.59 -1.25
C ALA A 339 6.06 9.72 -1.03
N ASP A 340 6.02 10.41 0.12
CA ASP A 340 7.00 11.46 0.46
C ASP A 340 8.39 10.87 0.78
N SER A 341 8.45 9.66 1.36
CA SER A 341 9.72 8.97 1.58
C SER A 341 10.39 8.49 0.27
N VAL A 342 9.59 8.21 -0.76
CA VAL A 342 10.08 7.87 -2.10
C VAL A 342 10.51 9.12 -2.86
N ALA A 343 9.81 10.25 -2.67
CA ALA A 343 10.19 11.55 -3.25
C ALA A 343 11.53 12.07 -2.70
N ALA A 344 11.80 11.91 -1.41
CA ALA A 344 13.11 12.21 -0.80
C ALA A 344 14.24 11.28 -1.28
N SER A 345 13.88 10.15 -1.89
CA SER A 345 14.81 9.14 -2.39
C SER A 345 15.10 9.26 -3.89
N ALA A 346 14.48 10.23 -4.58
CA ALA A 346 14.69 10.51 -6.00
C ALA A 346 15.99 11.31 -6.28
N ASP A 347 16.60 11.95 -5.27
CA ASP A 347 17.86 12.70 -5.41
C ASP A 347 19.12 11.83 -5.20
N ARG A 348 19.02 10.52 -5.48
CA ARG A 348 20.15 9.59 -5.36
C ARG A 348 21.05 9.67 -6.59
N ARG A 349 22.11 10.48 -6.50
CA ARG A 349 23.24 10.44 -7.43
C ARG A 349 23.93 9.08 -7.40
N ILE A 350 23.66 8.26 -8.41
CA ILE A 350 24.48 7.09 -8.74
C ILE A 350 25.78 7.62 -9.37
N VAL A 351 26.89 7.52 -8.65
CA VAL A 351 28.23 7.66 -9.24
C VAL A 351 28.59 6.32 -9.85
N GLY A 352 28.24 6.11 -11.12
CA GLY A 352 28.52 4.86 -11.83
C GLY A 352 28.08 4.91 -13.29
N SER A 353 29.02 4.58 -14.19
CA SER A 353 28.97 4.62 -15.66
C SER A 353 27.68 4.03 -16.29
N GLY A 354 27.21 4.65 -17.38
CA GLY A 354 25.93 4.43 -18.09
C GLY A 354 25.65 3.03 -18.65
N LYS A 355 25.64 1.99 -17.81
CA LYS A 355 25.15 0.64 -18.08
C LYS A 355 24.04 0.27 -17.10
N ALA A 356 23.22 -0.73 -17.46
CA ALA A 356 22.11 -1.21 -16.65
C ALA A 356 22.58 -1.63 -15.24
N SER A 357 22.28 -0.79 -14.25
CA SER A 357 22.49 -1.05 -12.83
C SER A 357 21.27 -1.77 -12.24
N ARG A 358 21.45 -2.47 -11.11
CA ARG A 358 20.30 -2.83 -10.26
C ARG A 358 19.52 -1.55 -9.93
N THR A 359 18.20 -1.61 -10.04
CA THR A 359 17.35 -0.47 -9.67
C THR A 359 17.28 -0.37 -8.16
N ASP A 360 16.99 0.82 -7.64
CA ASP A 360 16.94 1.02 -6.21
C ASP A 360 15.75 0.28 -5.56
N GLU A 361 14.64 0.12 -6.28
CA GLU A 361 13.46 -0.62 -5.80
C GLU A 361 13.80 -2.09 -5.52
N GLU A 362 14.62 -2.71 -6.37
CA GLU A 362 15.09 -4.08 -6.17
C GLU A 362 15.96 -4.20 -4.91
N ILE A 363 16.82 -3.20 -4.68
CA ILE A 363 17.65 -3.13 -3.48
C ILE A 363 16.76 -2.95 -2.26
N GLN A 364 15.78 -2.05 -2.33
CA GLN A 364 14.85 -1.77 -1.25
C GLN A 364 14.02 -3.00 -0.86
N ILE A 365 13.51 -3.76 -1.83
CA ILE A 365 12.77 -5.01 -1.57
C ILE A 365 13.61 -6.00 -0.76
N VAL A 366 14.90 -6.13 -1.08
CA VAL A 366 15.81 -7.04 -0.36
C VAL A 366 16.10 -6.55 1.05
N PHE A 367 16.24 -5.24 1.24
CA PHE A 367 16.39 -4.64 2.57
C PHE A 367 15.12 -4.77 3.41
N ASP A 368 13.95 -4.56 2.82
CA ASP A 368 12.65 -4.71 3.49
C ASP A 368 12.40 -6.15 3.93
N ARG A 369 12.72 -7.13 3.06
CA ARG A 369 12.66 -8.55 3.39
C ARG A 369 13.54 -8.89 4.61
N ASN A 370 14.74 -8.31 4.69
CA ASN A 370 15.68 -8.57 5.77
C ASN A 370 15.58 -7.57 6.93
N LYS A 371 14.63 -6.63 6.90
CA LYS A 371 14.41 -5.61 7.92
C LYS A 371 14.19 -6.26 9.28
N SER A 372 13.37 -7.29 9.36
CA SER A 372 13.12 -8.04 10.60
C SER A 372 14.41 -8.58 11.25
N ALA A 373 15.39 -9.00 10.46
CA ALA A 373 16.65 -9.55 10.96
C ALA A 373 17.56 -8.47 11.56
N LEU A 374 17.51 -7.24 11.01
CA LEU A 374 18.23 -6.07 11.51
C LEU A 374 17.57 -5.52 12.78
N TYR A 375 16.24 -5.37 12.77
CA TYR A 375 15.50 -4.90 13.94
C TYR A 375 15.57 -5.87 15.12
N ARG A 376 15.75 -7.18 14.90
CA ARG A 376 16.06 -8.13 16.00
C ARG A 376 17.38 -7.85 16.68
N LEU A 377 18.41 -7.43 15.94
CA LEU A 377 19.70 -7.05 16.52
C LEU A 377 19.53 -5.77 17.33
N TYR A 378 18.88 -4.76 16.74
CA TYR A 378 18.57 -3.49 17.40
C TYR A 378 17.74 -3.67 18.68
N ASN A 379 16.62 -4.40 18.61
CA ASN A 379 15.74 -4.65 19.76
C ASN A 379 16.43 -5.45 20.88
N ARG A 380 17.46 -6.24 20.56
CA ARG A 380 18.26 -6.91 21.58
C ARG A 380 19.16 -5.92 22.32
N GLU A 381 19.73 -4.95 21.63
CA GLU A 381 20.54 -3.89 22.25
C GLU A 381 19.66 -2.87 22.97
N LEU A 382 18.44 -2.58 22.51
CA LEU A 382 17.47 -1.73 23.23
C LEU A 382 17.09 -2.27 24.63
N ARG A 383 17.22 -3.58 24.86
CA ARG A 383 17.01 -4.17 26.19
C ARG A 383 18.18 -3.92 27.15
N GLN A 384 19.36 -3.62 26.61
CA GLN A 384 20.54 -3.26 27.39
C GLN A 384 20.58 -1.73 27.58
N ASP A 385 20.42 -0.99 26.49
CA ASP A 385 20.43 0.47 26.46
C ASP A 385 19.13 1.02 25.84
N PRO A 386 18.16 1.43 26.68
CA PRO A 386 16.86 1.95 26.21
C PRO A 386 16.93 3.31 25.50
N THR A 387 18.09 3.99 25.53
CA THR A 387 18.31 5.31 24.92
C THR A 387 18.81 5.24 23.48
N LEU A 388 19.04 4.03 22.94
CA LEU A 388 19.53 3.84 21.58
C LEU A 388 18.47 4.32 20.58
N GLN A 389 18.81 5.34 19.81
CA GLN A 389 18.02 5.85 18.69
C GLN A 389 18.96 6.56 17.72
N GLY A 390 18.69 6.49 16.41
CA GLY A 390 19.52 7.18 15.44
C GLY A 390 19.58 6.54 14.06
N LYS A 391 20.40 7.15 13.19
CA LYS A 391 20.59 6.75 11.81
C LYS A 391 21.97 6.14 11.61
N ILE A 392 22.03 5.04 10.86
CA ILE A 392 23.26 4.42 10.39
C ILE A 392 23.29 4.50 8.87
N VAL A 393 24.40 4.97 8.31
CA VAL A 393 24.63 5.03 6.87
C VAL A 393 25.66 3.98 6.47
N LEU A 394 25.23 2.99 5.68
CA LEU A 394 26.06 1.87 5.24
C LEU A 394 26.51 2.06 3.79
N LYS A 395 27.80 1.93 3.51
CA LYS A 395 28.33 1.77 2.15
C LYS A 395 28.49 0.29 1.85
N LEU A 396 27.83 -0.19 0.81
CA LEU A 396 27.98 -1.57 0.36
C LEU A 396 28.22 -1.69 -1.14
N THR A 397 28.96 -2.73 -1.53
CA THR A 397 29.23 -3.08 -2.92
C THR A 397 28.60 -4.42 -3.23
N ILE A 398 27.69 -4.45 -4.20
CA ILE A 398 26.93 -5.63 -4.60
C ILE A 398 27.52 -6.19 -5.90
N ALA A 399 27.98 -7.43 -5.87
CA ALA A 399 28.52 -8.13 -7.04
C ALA A 399 27.41 -8.56 -8.02
N PRO A 400 27.71 -8.87 -9.30
CA PRO A 400 26.74 -9.40 -10.26
C PRO A 400 26.04 -10.69 -9.78
N SER A 401 26.73 -11.48 -8.95
CA SER A 401 26.20 -12.70 -8.31
C SER A 401 25.09 -12.46 -7.28
N GLY A 402 24.89 -11.21 -6.85
CA GLY A 402 23.92 -10.84 -5.80
C GLY A 402 24.50 -10.84 -4.40
N GLN A 403 25.76 -11.26 -4.23
CA GLN A 403 26.43 -11.23 -2.93
C GLN A 403 27.01 -9.83 -2.63
N VAL A 404 27.02 -9.46 -1.35
CA VAL A 404 27.64 -8.23 -0.86
C VAL A 404 29.13 -8.48 -0.62
N THR A 405 29.98 -7.94 -1.48
CA THR A 405 31.45 -8.13 -1.39
C THR A 405 32.03 -7.26 -0.28
N MET A 406 31.56 -6.02 -0.16
CA MET A 406 32.01 -5.06 0.85
C MET A 406 30.80 -4.43 1.54
N CYS A 407 30.87 -4.30 2.86
CA CYS A 407 29.94 -3.50 3.66
C CYS A 407 30.74 -2.78 4.75
N LYS A 408 30.66 -1.46 4.79
CA LYS A 408 31.29 -0.59 5.80
C LYS A 408 30.27 0.44 6.29
N VAL A 409 30.42 0.87 7.53
CA VAL A 409 29.65 1.99 8.08
C VAL A 409 30.37 3.28 7.69
N GLU A 410 29.69 4.19 6.99
CA GLU A 410 30.24 5.50 6.61
C GLU A 410 30.00 6.54 7.70
N SER A 411 28.81 6.56 8.28
CA SER A 411 28.47 7.42 9.42
C SER A 411 27.40 6.75 10.28
N SER A 412 27.44 7.03 11.59
CA SER A 412 26.47 6.53 12.56
C SER A 412 26.23 7.58 13.63
N THR A 413 24.97 7.77 14.00
CA THR A 413 24.56 8.58 15.15
C THR A 413 24.09 7.71 16.33
N LEU A 414 24.19 6.39 16.21
CA LEU A 414 23.67 5.43 17.20
C LEU A 414 24.62 5.23 18.39
N ASN A 415 25.88 5.70 18.29
CA ASN A 415 26.92 5.62 19.32
C ASN A 415 27.13 4.20 19.90
N ALA A 416 26.92 3.15 19.09
CA ALA A 416 26.98 1.76 19.50
C ALA A 416 27.86 0.92 18.55
N PRO A 417 29.19 0.88 18.75
CA PRO A 417 30.14 0.30 17.79
C PRO A 417 29.95 -1.23 17.63
N GLU A 418 29.52 -1.93 18.68
CA GLU A 418 29.23 -3.36 18.59
C GLU A 418 28.02 -3.66 17.69
N LEU A 419 26.95 -2.87 17.84
CA LEU A 419 25.72 -3.04 17.06
C LEU A 419 25.98 -2.73 15.59
N GLU A 420 26.69 -1.65 15.30
CA GLU A 420 27.12 -1.27 13.97
C GLU A 420 27.90 -2.39 13.26
N ARG A 421 28.86 -3.01 13.97
CA ARG A 421 29.63 -4.14 13.44
C ARG A 421 28.75 -5.37 13.19
N LYS A 422 27.82 -5.68 14.11
CA LYS A 422 26.85 -6.79 13.96
C LYS A 422 25.92 -6.56 12.76
N ILE A 423 25.47 -5.31 12.55
CA ILE A 423 24.63 -4.91 11.41
C ILE A 423 25.41 -5.04 10.10
N ALA A 424 26.63 -4.50 10.01
CA ALA A 424 27.45 -4.61 8.81
C ALA A 424 27.76 -6.08 8.43
N GLN A 425 28.04 -6.93 9.42
CA GLN A 425 28.21 -8.37 9.21
C GLN A 425 26.92 -9.05 8.73
N ARG A 426 25.77 -8.64 9.26
CA ARG A 426 24.47 -9.19 8.84
C ARG A 426 24.14 -8.79 7.40
N VAL A 427 24.38 -7.54 7.01
CA VAL A 427 24.16 -7.04 5.65
C VAL A 427 25.08 -7.74 4.64
N LYS A 428 26.30 -8.12 5.05
CA LYS A 428 27.21 -8.91 4.21
C LYS A 428 26.62 -10.29 3.81
N LEU A 429 25.70 -10.84 4.60
CA LEU A 429 25.03 -12.10 4.31
C LEU A 429 23.80 -11.96 3.41
N PHE A 430 23.41 -10.72 3.05
CA PHE A 430 22.25 -10.51 2.19
C PHE A 430 22.56 -10.98 0.77
N ASN A 431 21.54 -11.55 0.13
CA ASN A 431 21.59 -12.00 -1.25
C ASN A 431 20.56 -11.25 -2.08
N PHE A 432 21.05 -10.46 -3.04
CA PHE A 432 20.28 -9.63 -3.95
C PHE A 432 19.87 -10.37 -5.23
N GLY A 433 20.24 -11.65 -5.39
CA GLY A 433 19.97 -12.42 -6.59
C GLY A 433 21.00 -12.17 -7.70
N ALA A 434 21.33 -13.23 -8.44
CA ALA A 434 22.24 -13.14 -9.57
C ALA A 434 21.53 -12.44 -10.75
N LYS A 435 22.18 -11.42 -11.32
CA LYS A 435 21.66 -10.66 -12.47
C LYS A 435 22.82 -10.21 -13.34
N LYS A 436 22.58 -10.08 -14.65
CA LYS A 436 23.58 -9.59 -15.62
C LYS A 436 23.74 -8.07 -15.52
N VAL A 437 24.35 -7.61 -14.44
CA VAL A 437 24.64 -6.19 -14.15
C VAL A 437 26.09 -6.05 -13.66
N ASP A 438 26.68 -4.87 -13.77
CA ASP A 438 28.02 -4.60 -13.22
C ASP A 438 27.97 -4.49 -11.67
N ALA A 439 29.14 -4.51 -11.02
CA ALA A 439 29.22 -4.34 -9.57
C ALA A 439 28.89 -2.88 -9.20
N VAL A 440 27.92 -2.70 -8.30
CA VAL A 440 27.43 -1.37 -7.91
C VAL A 440 27.81 -1.08 -6.46
N THR A 441 28.34 0.11 -6.21
CA THR A 441 28.57 0.61 -4.84
C THR A 441 27.50 1.63 -4.50
N ILE A 442 26.76 1.38 -3.43
CA ILE A 442 25.66 2.22 -2.96
C ILE A 442 25.87 2.62 -1.51
N THR A 443 25.25 3.74 -1.13
CA THR A 443 25.14 4.18 0.25
C THR A 443 23.68 4.08 0.69
N TYR A 444 23.41 3.33 1.75
CA TYR A 444 22.06 3.00 2.24
C TYR A 444 21.86 3.48 3.68
N PRO A 445 21.00 4.49 3.93
CA PRO A 445 20.67 4.93 5.28
C PRO A 445 19.60 4.02 5.92
N ILE A 446 19.81 3.62 7.17
CA ILE A 446 18.87 2.87 8.00
C ILE A 446 18.52 3.74 9.20
N ASP A 447 17.23 3.97 9.40
CA ASP A 447 16.70 4.74 10.53
C ASP A 447 16.12 3.82 11.61
N PHE A 448 16.64 3.96 12.83
CA PHE A 448 16.17 3.22 14.00
C PHE A 448 15.38 4.18 14.90
N LEU A 449 14.05 4.10 14.77
CA LEU A 449 13.11 4.83 15.61
C LEU A 449 12.70 3.95 16.80
N PRO A 450 12.55 4.50 18.02
CA PRO A 450 11.89 3.80 19.12
C PRO A 450 10.43 3.53 18.71
N ALA A 451 9.99 2.28 18.89
CA ALA A 451 8.65 1.81 18.55
C ALA A 451 7.63 2.11 19.64
#